data_AF-A0A378V350-F1
#
_entry.id   AF-A0A378V350-F1
#
_cell.length_a   1.000
_cell.length_b   1.000
_cell.length_c   1.000
_cell.angle_alpha   90.00
_cell.angle_beta   90.00
_cell.angle_gamma   90.00
#
_symmetry.space_group_name_H-M   'P 1'
#
loop_
_entity.id
_entity.type
_entity.pdbx_description
1 polymer ?
#
loop_
_entity_poly.entity_id
_entity_poly.type
_entity_poly.pdbx_seq_one_letter_code
_entity_poly.pdbx_strand_id
1 'polypeptide(L)'
;MLWGGLACWLAGFWWHWTRTSWWIFDILMVPLMGALYLLGPAAVVAAAVKGRRWVVLATVVPVMVVVTAVVNSGWMVAPRAWFAMHRPLFERALETDPGRGYYGNKLPGSLRFLVAEGRVSNRDGSRFFPQWIGIPDDAGGYLYNPKESPEGVDMYGDICSNPVDLGDGWWMCGLRNNGW
;
A
#
# COMPACT_ATOMS: atom_id res chain seq x y z
N MET A 1 -8.17 -7.42 -27.57
CA MET A 1 -7.15 -7.85 -26.58
C MET A 1 -6.44 -6.66 -25.93
N LEU A 2 -5.82 -5.75 -26.69
CA LEU A 2 -5.09 -4.60 -26.11
C LEU A 2 -5.96 -3.73 -25.17
N TRP A 3 -7.12 -3.27 -25.65
CA TRP A 3 -8.05 -2.47 -24.83
C TRP A 3 -8.62 -3.23 -23.63
N GLY A 4 -8.80 -4.56 -23.76
CA GLY A 4 -9.24 -5.41 -22.65
C GLY A 4 -8.17 -5.54 -21.57
N GLY A 5 -6.90 -5.73 -21.95
CA GLY A 5 -5.78 -5.75 -21.00
C GLY A 5 -5.61 -4.41 -20.28
N LEU A 6 -5.75 -3.30 -21.01
CA LEU A 6 -5.72 -1.96 -20.41
C LEU A 6 -6.88 -1.75 -19.43
N ALA A 7 -8.10 -2.17 -19.78
CA ALA A 7 -9.26 -2.07 -18.90
C ALA A 7 -9.07 -2.91 -17.62
N CYS A 8 -8.57 -4.15 -17.73
CA CYS A 8 -8.25 -4.98 -16.57
C CYS A 8 -7.20 -4.31 -15.68
N TRP A 9 -6.15 -3.76 -16.28
CA TRP A 9 -5.10 -3.06 -15.53
C TRP A 9 -5.63 -1.82 -14.82
N LEU A 10 -6.44 -0.98 -15.50
CA LEU A 10 -7.05 0.22 -14.90
C LEU A 10 -8.00 -0.12 -13.75
N ALA A 11 -8.76 -1.21 -13.86
CA ALA A 11 -9.62 -1.69 -12.79
C ALA A 11 -8.81 -2.13 -11.56
N GLY A 12 -7.76 -2.93 -11.77
CA GLY A 12 -6.84 -3.34 -10.70
C GLY A 12 -6.12 -2.14 -10.06
N PHE A 13 -5.61 -1.22 -10.89
CA PHE A 13 -4.98 0.03 -10.46
C PHE A 13 -5.90 0.84 -9.55
N TRP A 14 -7.11 1.11 -10.03
CA TRP A 14 -8.07 1.93 -9.30
C TRP A 14 -8.43 1.29 -7.97
N TRP A 15 -8.65 -0.03 -7.96
CA TRP A 15 -8.92 -0.76 -6.73
C TRP A 15 -7.77 -0.66 -5.71
N HIS A 16 -6.52 -0.85 -6.15
CA HIS A 16 -5.34 -0.70 -5.27
C HIS A 16 -5.19 0.74 -4.76
N TRP A 17 -5.48 1.74 -5.61
CA TRP A 17 -5.40 3.15 -5.26
C TRP A 17 -6.46 3.59 -4.24
N THR A 18 -7.70 3.11 -4.38
CA THR A 18 -8.82 3.47 -3.51
C THR A 18 -9.14 2.41 -2.46
N ARG A 19 -8.24 1.44 -2.25
CA ARG A 19 -8.53 0.22 -1.51
C ARG A 19 -9.12 0.55 -0.14
N THR A 20 -10.36 0.14 0.04
CA THR A 20 -11.00 0.02 1.35
C THR A 20 -10.95 -1.46 1.70
N SER A 21 -10.49 -1.82 2.90
CA SER A 21 -10.43 -3.23 3.28
C SER A 21 -11.82 -3.68 3.68
N TRP A 22 -12.31 -4.73 3.02
CA TRP A 22 -13.54 -5.41 3.41
C TRP A 22 -13.14 -6.85 3.65
N TRP A 23 -12.52 -7.12 4.81
CA TRP A 23 -11.83 -8.37 5.15
C TRP A 23 -12.44 -9.69 4.61
N ILE A 24 -13.78 -9.86 4.68
CA ILE A 24 -14.50 -11.04 4.12
C ILE A 24 -14.30 -11.15 2.61
N PHE A 25 -14.41 -10.03 1.90
CA PHE A 25 -14.22 -9.97 0.46
C PHE A 25 -12.74 -9.88 0.08
N ASP A 26 -11.85 -9.44 0.98
CA ASP A 26 -10.41 -9.33 0.68
C ASP A 26 -9.81 -10.68 0.26
N ILE A 27 -10.28 -11.81 0.80
CA ILE A 27 -9.84 -13.16 0.39
C ILE A 27 -10.04 -13.42 -1.11
N LEU A 28 -11.10 -12.85 -1.71
CA LEU A 28 -11.41 -13.02 -3.13
C LEU A 28 -10.96 -11.83 -3.97
N MET A 29 -11.14 -10.62 -3.44
CA MET A 29 -10.86 -9.38 -4.16
C MET A 29 -9.37 -9.09 -4.28
N VAL A 30 -8.56 -9.38 -3.26
CA VAL A 30 -7.10 -9.21 -3.32
C VAL A 30 -6.49 -10.06 -4.44
N PRO A 31 -6.71 -11.39 -4.52
CA PRO A 31 -6.12 -12.19 -5.60
C PRO A 31 -6.72 -11.84 -6.97
N LEU A 32 -8.03 -11.55 -7.04
CA LEU A 32 -8.67 -11.17 -8.30
C LEU A 32 -8.08 -9.85 -8.85
N MET A 33 -8.05 -8.81 -8.02
CA MET A 33 -7.56 -7.49 -8.44
C MET A 33 -6.06 -7.52 -8.69
N GLY A 34 -5.29 -8.26 -7.89
CA GLY A 34 -3.88 -8.52 -8.16
C GLY A 34 -3.66 -9.25 -9.49
N ALA A 35 -4.49 -10.24 -9.81
CA ALA A 35 -4.44 -10.92 -11.10
C ALA A 35 -4.78 -9.97 -12.26
N LEU A 36 -5.82 -9.15 -12.15
CA LEU A 36 -6.13 -8.14 -13.17
C LEU A 36 -4.99 -7.12 -13.34
N TYR A 37 -4.37 -6.73 -12.23
CA TYR A 37 -3.28 -5.77 -12.21
C TYR A 37 -1.99 -6.29 -12.83
N LEU A 38 -1.71 -7.60 -12.73
CA LEU A 38 -0.52 -8.22 -13.33
C LEU A 38 -0.77 -8.77 -14.74
N LEU A 39 -1.93 -9.37 -14.99
CA LEU A 39 -2.27 -9.98 -16.28
C LEU A 39 -2.67 -8.92 -17.32
N GLY A 40 -3.20 -7.77 -16.90
CA GLY A 40 -3.52 -6.64 -17.78
C GLY A 40 -2.31 -6.16 -18.59
N PRO A 41 -1.19 -5.77 -17.95
CA PRO A 41 0.07 -5.43 -18.62
C PRO A 41 0.57 -6.55 -19.55
N ALA A 42 0.55 -7.80 -19.09
CA ALA A 42 1.00 -8.93 -19.91
C ALA A 42 0.16 -9.08 -21.19
N ALA A 43 -1.17 -8.92 -21.09
CA ALA A 43 -2.07 -8.94 -22.25
C ALA A 43 -1.83 -7.76 -23.21
N VAL A 44 -1.53 -6.56 -22.69
CA VAL A 44 -1.16 -5.39 -23.50
C VAL A 44 0.14 -5.63 -24.25
N VAL A 45 1.18 -6.13 -23.57
CA VAL A 45 2.48 -6.47 -24.16
C VAL A 45 2.32 -7.51 -25.26
N ALA A 46 1.65 -8.63 -24.98
CA ALA A 46 1.43 -9.70 -25.95
C ALA A 46 0.67 -9.21 -27.19
N ALA A 47 -0.37 -8.38 -26.99
CA ALA A 47 -1.13 -7.80 -28.09
C ALA A 47 -0.32 -6.79 -28.90
N ALA A 48 0.52 -5.98 -28.25
CA ALA A 48 1.37 -4.99 -28.91
C ALA A 48 2.49 -5.64 -29.72
N VAL A 49 3.13 -6.69 -29.19
CA VAL A 49 4.16 -7.48 -29.90
C VAL A 49 3.56 -8.17 -31.12
N LYS A 50 2.43 -8.89 -30.94
CA LYS A 50 1.74 -9.58 -32.05
C LYS A 50 1.28 -8.60 -33.14
N GLY A 51 0.84 -7.42 -32.75
CA GLY A 51 0.41 -6.36 -33.66
C GLY A 51 1.52 -5.46 -34.20
N ARG A 52 2.80 -5.71 -33.84
CA ARG A 52 3.96 -4.86 -34.17
C ARG A 52 3.76 -3.38 -33.82
N ARG A 53 3.05 -3.09 -32.74
CA ARG A 53 2.70 -1.74 -32.28
C ARG A 53 3.82 -1.15 -31.42
N TRP A 54 4.97 -0.86 -32.04
CA TRP A 54 6.17 -0.39 -31.35
C TRP A 54 5.96 0.87 -30.52
N VAL A 55 5.12 1.80 -30.98
CA VAL A 55 4.77 3.01 -30.21
C VAL A 55 4.13 2.66 -28.86
N VAL A 56 3.25 1.66 -28.81
CA VAL A 56 2.62 1.23 -27.56
C VAL A 56 3.64 0.60 -26.61
N LEU A 57 4.55 -0.22 -27.15
CA LEU A 57 5.63 -0.83 -26.37
C LEU A 57 6.59 0.22 -25.80
N ALA A 58 6.86 1.29 -26.54
CA ALA A 58 7.79 2.34 -26.10
C ALA A 58 7.18 3.35 -25.13
N THR A 59 5.85 3.48 -25.08
CA THR A 59 5.17 4.55 -24.31
C THR A 59 4.25 4.02 -23.22
N VAL A 60 3.26 3.21 -23.58
CA VAL A 60 2.21 2.74 -22.67
C VAL A 60 2.75 1.69 -21.69
N VAL A 61 3.53 0.73 -22.18
CA VAL A 61 4.05 -0.36 -21.35
C VAL A 61 4.97 0.14 -20.23
N PRO A 62 5.95 1.03 -20.47
CA PRO A 62 6.78 1.58 -19.39
C PRO A 62 5.95 2.30 -18.33
N VAL A 63 4.95 3.10 -18.73
CA VAL A 63 4.05 3.78 -17.80
C VAL A 63 3.28 2.78 -16.96
N MET A 64 2.73 1.73 -17.57
CA MET A 64 2.03 0.67 -16.85
C MET A 64 2.95 -0.02 -15.85
N VAL A 65 4.18 -0.37 -16.22
CA VAL A 65 5.16 -1.00 -15.32
C VAL A 65 5.50 -0.10 -14.15
N VAL A 66 5.80 1.19 -14.39
CA VAL A 66 6.12 2.15 -13.34
C VAL A 66 4.95 2.31 -12.38
N VAL A 67 3.75 2.56 -12.88
CA VAL A 67 2.56 2.71 -12.04
C VAL A 67 2.26 1.41 -11.28
N THR A 68 2.47 0.25 -11.91
CA THR A 68 2.32 -1.06 -11.26
C THR A 68 3.27 -1.22 -10.10
N ALA A 69 4.55 -0.93 -10.29
CA ALA A 69 5.55 -1.01 -9.23
C ALA A 69 5.27 -0.04 -8.07
N VAL A 70 4.76 1.16 -8.36
CA VAL A 70 4.51 2.20 -7.37
C VAL A 70 3.23 1.97 -6.56
N VAL A 71 2.16 1.44 -7.15
CA VAL A 71 0.84 1.37 -6.49
C VAL A 71 0.47 -0.05 -6.03
N ASN A 72 1.28 -1.06 -6.33
CA ASN A 72 1.06 -2.43 -5.84
C ASN A 72 1.28 -2.55 -4.33
N SER A 73 0.67 -3.54 -3.69
CA SER A 73 0.85 -3.91 -2.28
C SER A 73 2.22 -4.58 -2.01
N GLY A 74 3.33 -3.98 -2.45
CA GLY A 74 4.68 -4.52 -2.31
C GLY A 74 5.09 -4.76 -0.86
N TRP A 75 4.46 -4.06 0.09
CA TRP A 75 4.64 -4.25 1.52
C TRP A 75 4.37 -5.69 1.99
N MET A 76 3.51 -6.45 1.32
CA MET A 76 3.21 -7.85 1.71
C MET A 76 4.44 -8.76 1.58
N VAL A 77 5.34 -8.43 0.66
CA VAL A 77 6.54 -9.22 0.35
C VAL A 77 7.79 -8.57 0.93
N ALA A 78 7.91 -7.24 0.83
CA ALA A 78 9.07 -6.49 1.30
C ALA A 78 8.64 -5.15 1.93
N PRO A 79 8.14 -5.15 3.20
CA PRO A 79 7.69 -3.94 3.87
C PRO A 79 8.76 -2.86 3.95
N ARG A 80 10.00 -3.25 4.26
CA ARG A 80 11.15 -2.36 4.35
C ARG A 80 11.48 -1.65 3.03
N ALA A 81 11.52 -2.40 1.93
CA ALA A 81 11.76 -1.83 0.60
C ALA A 81 10.58 -0.94 0.16
N TRP A 82 9.34 -1.36 0.45
CA TRP A 82 8.15 -0.55 0.20
C TRP A 82 8.21 0.79 0.95
N PHE A 83 8.50 0.76 2.25
CA PHE A 83 8.66 1.95 3.06
C PHE A 83 9.79 2.85 2.51
N ALA A 84 10.97 2.29 2.26
CA ALA A 84 12.11 3.06 1.75
C ALA A 84 11.80 3.76 0.41
N MET A 85 11.13 3.08 -0.51
CA MET A 85 10.70 3.64 -1.80
C MET A 85 9.69 4.78 -1.63
N HIS A 86 8.79 4.67 -0.66
CA HIS A 86 7.70 5.62 -0.43
C HIS A 86 7.97 6.61 0.69
N ARG A 87 9.16 6.57 1.28
CA ARG A 87 9.52 7.35 2.47
C ARG A 87 9.22 8.85 2.33
N PRO A 88 9.58 9.53 1.22
CA PRO A 88 9.23 10.94 1.05
C PRO A 88 7.72 11.21 1.05
N LEU A 89 6.90 10.24 0.65
CA LEU A 89 5.44 10.36 0.65
C LEU A 89 4.86 10.09 2.04
N PHE A 90 5.44 9.16 2.80
CA PHE A 90 5.11 8.97 4.22
C PHE A 90 5.47 10.21 5.05
N GLU A 91 6.62 10.83 4.79
CA GLU A 91 7.02 12.09 5.42
C GLU A 91 6.02 13.22 5.12
N ARG A 92 5.57 13.36 3.86
CA ARG A 92 4.46 14.30 3.53
C ARG A 92 3.16 13.92 4.21
N ALA A 93 2.87 12.64 4.37
CA ALA A 93 1.64 12.18 5.02
C ALA A 93 1.58 12.58 6.50
N LEU A 94 2.73 12.84 7.15
CA LEU A 94 2.79 13.43 8.49
C LEU A 94 2.15 14.83 8.56
N GLU A 95 1.99 15.56 7.46
CA GLU A 95 1.28 16.85 7.52
C GLU A 95 -0.23 16.68 7.78
N THR A 96 -0.76 15.47 7.60
CA THR A 96 -2.18 15.18 7.85
C THR A 96 -2.42 15.04 9.36
N ASP A 97 -3.40 15.79 9.88
CA ASP A 97 -3.90 15.60 11.24
C ASP A 97 -4.60 14.22 11.36
N PRO A 98 -4.09 13.29 12.18
CA PRO A 98 -4.72 11.99 12.39
C PRO A 98 -6.10 12.07 13.04
N GLY A 99 -6.45 13.21 13.67
CA GLY A 99 -7.73 13.37 14.34
C GLY A 99 -7.88 12.51 15.60
N ARG A 100 -9.12 12.43 16.11
CA ARG A 100 -9.47 11.72 17.37
C ARG A 100 -10.26 10.43 17.15
N GLY A 101 -10.63 10.12 15.92
CA GLY A 101 -11.38 8.90 15.62
C GLY A 101 -10.51 7.66 15.79
N TYR A 102 -11.13 6.52 16.09
CA TYR A 102 -10.42 5.24 16.26
C TYR A 102 -9.56 4.90 15.02
N TYR A 103 -10.15 4.92 13.82
CA TYR A 103 -9.40 4.75 12.56
C TYR A 103 -8.79 6.06 12.02
N GLY A 104 -8.73 7.10 12.84
CA GLY A 104 -8.17 8.40 12.49
C GLY A 104 -8.86 9.10 11.31
N ASN A 105 -8.12 9.89 10.55
CA ASN A 105 -8.60 10.72 9.44
C ASN A 105 -8.11 10.22 8.08
N LYS A 106 -8.83 10.59 7.02
CA LYS A 106 -8.42 10.27 5.65
C LYS A 106 -7.21 11.11 5.24
N LEU A 107 -6.22 10.47 4.62
CA LEU A 107 -5.14 11.13 3.91
C LEU A 107 -5.69 11.90 2.68
N PRO A 108 -4.93 12.91 2.21
CA PRO A 108 -5.12 13.50 0.89
C PRO A 108 -5.20 12.43 -0.19
N GLY A 109 -6.03 12.65 -1.21
CA GLY A 109 -6.32 11.63 -2.24
C GLY A 109 -5.07 11.04 -2.90
N SER A 110 -4.02 11.85 -3.09
CA SER A 110 -2.73 11.45 -3.65
C SER A 110 -1.88 10.53 -2.76
N LEU A 111 -2.21 10.43 -1.47
CA LEU A 111 -1.45 9.66 -0.48
C LEU A 111 -2.22 8.44 0.04
N ARG A 112 -3.49 8.26 -0.36
CA ARG A 112 -4.33 7.17 0.16
C ARG A 112 -3.82 5.78 -0.18
N PHE A 113 -3.15 5.62 -1.32
CA PHE A 113 -2.59 4.33 -1.73
C PHE A 113 -1.50 3.81 -0.79
N LEU A 114 -0.92 4.67 0.05
CA LEU A 114 0.16 4.30 0.97
C LEU A 114 -0.30 3.40 2.11
N VAL A 115 -1.59 3.41 2.46
CA VAL A 115 -2.11 2.80 3.69
C VAL A 115 -3.48 2.16 3.47
N ALA A 116 -3.81 1.19 4.31
CA ALA A 116 -5.14 0.60 4.37
C ALA A 116 -6.20 1.68 4.63
N GLU A 117 -7.28 1.61 3.85
CA GLU A 117 -8.41 2.56 3.86
C GLU A 117 -8.04 4.03 3.56
N GLY A 118 -6.78 4.31 3.22
CA GLY A 118 -6.30 5.67 3.02
C GLY A 118 -6.39 6.55 4.27
N ARG A 119 -6.21 5.98 5.47
CA ARG A 119 -6.33 6.71 6.74
C ARG A 119 -5.04 6.67 7.58
N VAL A 120 -4.86 7.70 8.39
CA VAL A 120 -3.81 7.81 9.40
C VAL A 120 -4.45 8.08 10.75
N SER A 121 -3.96 7.43 11.80
CA SER A 121 -4.47 7.56 13.17
C SER A 121 -3.35 7.90 14.16
N ASN A 122 -3.75 8.33 15.36
CA ASN A 122 -2.83 8.52 16.49
C ASN A 122 -3.04 7.36 17.47
N ARG A 123 -1.97 6.67 17.81
CA ARG A 123 -1.92 5.56 18.76
C ARG A 123 -0.86 5.86 19.81
N ASP A 124 -1.33 6.25 20.99
CA ASP A 124 -0.50 6.55 22.16
C ASP A 124 0.67 7.49 21.85
N GLY A 125 0.41 8.55 21.07
CA GLY A 125 1.42 9.53 20.67
C GLY A 125 2.18 9.18 19.39
N SER A 126 2.07 7.94 18.91
CA SER A 126 2.63 7.49 17.63
C SER A 126 1.63 7.72 16.50
N ARG A 127 2.09 8.25 15.36
CA ARG A 127 1.25 8.30 14.15
C ARG A 127 1.29 6.95 13.45
N PHE A 128 0.14 6.33 13.28
CA PHE A 128 0.02 5.00 12.71
C PHE A 128 -0.52 5.03 11.28
N PHE A 129 0.22 4.35 10.40
CA PHE A 129 -0.04 4.19 8.97
C PHE A 129 -0.27 2.70 8.68
N PRO A 130 -1.51 2.19 8.84
CA PRO A 130 -1.80 0.77 8.69
C PRO A 130 -1.55 0.30 7.26
N GLN A 131 -0.94 -0.86 7.06
CA GLN A 131 -0.85 -1.53 5.76
C GLN A 131 -1.94 -2.59 5.59
N TRP A 132 -2.41 -3.15 6.70
CA TRP A 132 -3.56 -4.04 6.78
C TRP A 132 -4.31 -3.81 8.10
N ILE A 133 -5.59 -4.15 8.10
CA ILE A 133 -6.50 -4.09 9.27
C ILE A 133 -7.31 -5.40 9.26
N GLY A 134 -7.35 -6.09 10.40
CA GLY A 134 -8.11 -7.30 10.65
C GLY A 134 -9.47 -7.02 11.29
N ILE A 135 -10.28 -8.08 11.46
CA ILE A 135 -11.55 -8.06 12.21
C ILE A 135 -11.50 -9.20 13.26
N PRO A 136 -11.97 -8.98 14.50
CA PRO A 136 -12.68 -7.79 15.01
C PRO A 136 -11.78 -6.56 15.21
N ASP A 137 -10.51 -6.80 15.49
CA ASP A 137 -9.48 -5.81 15.79
C ASP A 137 -8.14 -6.54 15.54
N ASP A 138 -7.24 -5.93 14.76
CA ASP A 138 -5.81 -6.23 14.59
C ASP A 138 -5.27 -5.30 13.49
N ALA A 139 -4.00 -4.90 13.52
CA ALA A 139 -3.39 -4.21 12.40
C ALA A 139 -1.87 -4.31 12.41
N GLY A 140 -1.28 -4.07 11.24
CA GLY A 140 0.16 -3.93 11.10
C GLY A 140 0.48 -2.82 10.11
N GLY A 141 1.57 -2.11 10.35
CA GLY A 141 1.92 -0.95 9.56
C GLY A 141 3.19 -0.24 10.01
N TYR A 142 3.27 1.02 9.59
CA TYR A 142 4.36 1.91 9.96
C TYR A 142 3.91 2.87 11.06
N LEU A 143 4.76 3.08 12.05
CA LEU A 143 4.55 4.02 13.13
C LEU A 143 5.60 5.12 13.07
N TYR A 144 5.19 6.34 13.33
CA TYR A 144 6.11 7.46 13.51
C TYR A 144 6.02 7.99 14.94
N ASN A 145 7.12 7.84 15.67
CA ASN A 145 7.35 8.45 16.97
C ASN A 145 8.84 8.84 17.07
N PRO A 146 9.16 10.15 17.04
CA PRO A 146 10.54 10.62 17.06
C PRO A 146 11.18 10.58 18.46
N LYS A 147 10.42 10.26 19.51
CA LYS A 147 10.89 10.32 20.91
C LYS A 147 11.27 8.95 21.45
N GLU A 148 10.48 7.94 21.15
CA GLU A 148 10.62 6.61 21.74
C GLU A 148 10.12 5.50 20.83
N SER A 149 10.52 4.28 21.17
CA SER A 149 10.03 3.05 20.54
C SER A 149 8.51 2.92 20.73
N PRO A 150 7.75 2.51 19.71
CA PRO A 150 6.31 2.27 19.84
C PRO A 150 6.00 0.88 20.41
N GLU A 151 6.94 0.27 21.13
CA GLU A 151 6.70 -1.00 21.82
C GLU A 151 5.57 -0.83 22.84
N GLY A 152 4.61 -1.75 22.84
CA GLY A 152 3.41 -1.70 23.68
C GLY A 152 2.26 -0.88 23.09
N VAL A 153 2.45 -0.14 21.99
CA VAL A 153 1.38 0.64 21.35
C VAL A 153 0.32 -0.28 20.75
N ASP A 154 -0.95 0.04 21.00
CA ASP A 154 -2.10 -0.67 20.44
C ASP A 154 -2.37 -0.27 18.97
N MET A 155 -2.18 -1.22 18.06
CA MET A 155 -2.46 -1.12 16.63
C MET A 155 -3.82 -1.73 16.29
N TYR A 156 -4.88 -1.13 16.80
CA TYR A 156 -6.26 -1.54 16.53
C TYR A 156 -6.59 -2.93 17.07
N GLY A 157 -6.10 -3.30 18.25
CA GLY A 157 -6.23 -4.60 18.89
C GLY A 157 -4.90 -5.34 19.05
N ASP A 158 -4.00 -5.19 18.09
CA ASP A 158 -2.70 -5.88 18.11
C ASP A 158 -1.64 -5.02 18.81
N ILE A 159 -0.99 -5.56 19.83
CA ILE A 159 0.03 -4.84 20.58
C ILE A 159 1.36 -4.91 19.84
N CYS A 160 1.98 -3.76 19.58
CA CYS A 160 3.30 -3.74 18.98
C CYS A 160 4.37 -4.30 19.93
N SER A 161 4.78 -5.56 19.72
CA SER A 161 5.68 -6.28 20.64
C SER A 161 7.15 -6.33 20.21
N ASN A 162 7.45 -6.14 18.92
CA ASN A 162 8.81 -6.19 18.39
C ASN A 162 8.97 -5.13 17.30
N PRO A 163 8.93 -3.82 17.66
CA PRO A 163 9.05 -2.77 16.68
C PRO A 163 10.42 -2.82 16.02
N VAL A 164 10.41 -2.66 14.70
CA VAL A 164 11.64 -2.66 13.91
C VAL A 164 11.93 -1.24 13.49
N ASP A 165 13.08 -0.72 13.91
CA ASP A 165 13.55 0.62 13.56
C ASP A 165 13.81 0.72 12.04
N LEU A 166 13.28 1.80 11.45
CA LEU A 166 13.44 2.18 10.04
C LEU A 166 14.25 3.50 9.89
N GLY A 167 14.66 4.12 10.99
CA GLY A 167 15.40 5.37 11.06
C GLY A 167 14.51 6.60 11.19
N ASP A 168 15.08 7.66 11.80
CA ASP A 168 14.47 8.99 11.93
C ASP A 168 13.06 8.99 12.55
N GLY A 169 12.87 8.15 13.57
CA GLY A 169 11.60 8.05 14.31
C GLY A 169 10.55 7.17 13.62
N TRP A 170 10.88 6.50 12.52
CA TRP A 170 10.01 5.54 11.87
C TRP A 170 10.26 4.12 12.34
N TRP A 171 9.17 3.39 12.51
CA TRP A 171 9.16 2.02 12.98
C TRP A 171 8.18 1.21 12.13
N MET A 172 8.40 -0.09 12.02
CA MET A 172 7.35 -1.02 11.54
C MET A 172 7.00 -2.04 12.60
N CYS A 173 5.73 -2.44 12.62
CA CYS A 173 5.22 -3.45 13.53
C CYS A 173 4.04 -4.18 12.89
N GLY A 174 3.80 -5.44 13.27
CA GLY A 174 2.77 -6.27 12.64
C GLY A 174 3.01 -6.57 11.14
N LEU A 175 4.26 -6.44 10.66
CA LEU A 175 4.66 -6.70 9.27
C LEU A 175 5.75 -7.77 9.20
N ARG A 176 5.82 -8.50 8.09
CA ARG A 176 6.79 -9.60 7.90
C ARG A 176 8.22 -9.05 7.87
N ASN A 177 9.04 -9.42 8.84
CA ASN A 177 10.45 -9.04 8.87
C ASN A 177 11.29 -10.05 8.08
N ASN A 178 11.47 -9.82 6.79
CA ASN A 178 12.20 -10.74 5.90
C ASN A 178 13.72 -10.52 5.86
N GLY A 179 14.28 -9.72 6.77
CA GLY A 179 15.65 -9.21 6.62
C GLY A 179 15.76 -8.18 5.50
N TRP A 180 16.95 -7.59 5.37
CA TRP A 180 17.33 -6.75 4.23
C TRP A 180 18.22 -7.57 3.30
#